data_AF-A0A370GZ72-F1
#
_entry.id   AF-A0A370GZ72-F1
#
_cell.length_a   1.000
_cell.length_b   1.000
_cell.length_c   1.000
_cell.angle_alpha   90.00
_cell.angle_beta   90.00
_cell.angle_gamma   90.00
#
_symmetry.space_group_name_H-M   'P 1'
#
loop_
_entity.id
_entity.type
_entity.pdbx_description
1 polymer ?
#
loop_
_entity_poly.entity_id
_entity_poly.type
_entity_poly.pdbx_seq_one_letter_code
_entity_poly.pdbx_strand_id
1 'polypeptide(L)'
;MRKFSGVSLIEVLISFLILSAMLLGLDALQVTALRETKNAYYFSVAAQQLNNMVERFATFGDKQLDEQLAGWNQQNQAVLPQGRGRLEWGSHTVLTIYWGRADQQRCDKNKTGMTGCLHILL
;
A
#
# COMPACT_ATOMS: atom_id res chain seq x y z
N MET A 1 59.43 -6.23 -27.73
CA MET A 1 58.97 -7.26 -26.76
C MET A 1 57.86 -6.66 -25.91
N ARG A 2 56.60 -7.14 -26.00
CA ARG A 2 55.49 -6.67 -25.13
C ARG A 2 55.55 -7.42 -23.79
N LYS A 3 55.64 -6.70 -22.67
CA LYS A 3 55.46 -7.28 -21.33
C LYS A 3 53.96 -7.49 -21.10
N PHE A 4 53.55 -8.74 -20.91
CA PHE A 4 52.21 -9.05 -20.38
C PHE A 4 52.27 -8.94 -18.86
N SER A 5 51.56 -7.96 -18.29
CA SER A 5 51.32 -7.89 -16.85
C SER A 5 50.08 -8.72 -16.54
N GLY A 6 50.23 -9.76 -15.71
CA GLY A 6 49.10 -10.52 -15.20
C GLY A 6 48.33 -9.73 -14.13
N VAL A 7 47.08 -10.11 -13.90
CA VAL A 7 46.26 -9.60 -12.79
C VAL A 7 46.70 -10.30 -11.51
N SER A 8 46.94 -9.54 -10.44
CA SER A 8 47.35 -10.13 -9.17
C SER A 8 46.15 -10.78 -8.46
N LEU A 9 46.36 -11.87 -7.72
CA LEU A 9 45.29 -12.53 -6.95
C LEU A 9 44.65 -11.57 -5.92
N ILE A 10 45.44 -10.65 -5.36
CA ILE A 10 44.91 -9.62 -4.44
C ILE A 10 44.00 -8.62 -5.16
N GLU A 11 44.28 -8.31 -6.43
CA GLU A 11 43.49 -7.38 -7.23
C GLU A 11 42.11 -7.98 -7.50
N VAL A 12 42.05 -9.27 -7.88
CA VAL A 12 40.80 -9.99 -8.08
C VAL A 12 39.98 -10.05 -6.78
N LEU A 13 40.62 -10.32 -5.63
CA LEU A 13 39.93 -10.35 -4.34
C LEU A 13 39.34 -8.99 -3.95
N ILE A 14 40.07 -7.90 -4.18
CA ILE A 14 39.58 -6.54 -3.92
C ILE A 14 38.40 -6.21 -4.86
N SER A 15 38.50 -6.55 -6.15
CA SER A 15 37.39 -6.35 -7.09
C SER A 15 36.14 -7.13 -6.67
N PHE A 16 36.28 -8.38 -6.24
CA PHE A 16 35.17 -9.19 -5.73
C PHE A 16 34.57 -8.61 -4.45
N LEU A 17 35.40 -8.12 -3.53
CA LEU A 17 34.95 -7.47 -2.31
C LEU A 17 34.11 -6.24 -2.64
N ILE A 18 34.62 -5.35 -3.49
CA ILE A 18 33.90 -4.13 -3.92
C ILE A 18 32.59 -4.50 -4.61
N LEU A 19 32.62 -5.46 -5.55
CA LEU A 19 31.43 -5.91 -6.27
C LEU A 19 30.36 -6.46 -5.31
N SER A 20 30.75 -7.30 -4.36
CA SER A 20 29.82 -7.84 -3.35
C SER A 20 29.19 -6.74 -2.49
N ALA A 21 29.96 -5.74 -2.08
CA ALA A 21 29.45 -4.61 -1.31
C ALA A 21 28.45 -3.77 -2.13
N MET A 22 28.72 -3.54 -3.42
CA MET A 22 27.80 -2.86 -4.33
C MET A 22 26.49 -3.65 -4.52
N LEU A 23 26.57 -4.96 -4.74
CA LEU A 23 25.39 -5.82 -4.92
C LEU A 23 24.51 -5.86 -3.67
N LEU A 24 25.11 -5.91 -2.47
CA LEU A 24 24.37 -5.81 -1.20
C LEU A 24 23.67 -4.45 -1.05
N GLY A 25 24.33 -3.37 -1.47
CA GLY A 25 23.72 -2.03 -1.49
C GLY A 25 22.51 -1.96 -2.42
N LEU A 26 22.60 -2.56 -3.61
CA LEU A 26 21.49 -2.61 -4.57
C LEU A 26 20.31 -3.43 -4.06
N ASP A 27 20.57 -4.56 -3.40
CA ASP A 27 19.51 -5.42 -2.85
C ASP A 27 18.71 -4.70 -1.75
N ALA A 28 19.40 -3.99 -0.86
CA ALA A 28 18.75 -3.18 0.17
C ALA A 28 17.83 -2.10 -0.44
N LEU A 29 18.25 -1.47 -1.54
CA LEU A 29 17.44 -0.49 -2.26
C LEU A 29 16.23 -1.12 -2.97
N GLN A 30 16.38 -2.32 -3.52
CA GLN A 30 15.26 -3.03 -4.16
C GLN A 30 14.18 -3.40 -3.13
N VAL A 31 14.57 -3.88 -1.96
CA VAL A 31 13.63 -4.24 -0.88
C VAL A 31 12.85 -3.01 -0.40
N THR A 32 13.51 -1.87 -0.23
CA THR A 32 12.83 -0.63 0.17
C THR A 32 11.92 -0.11 -0.94
N ALA A 33 12.37 -0.12 -2.20
CA ALA A 33 11.54 0.26 -3.34
C ALA A 33 10.26 -0.59 -3.44
N LEU A 34 10.38 -1.92 -3.35
CA LEU A 34 9.22 -2.84 -3.37
C LEU A 34 8.24 -2.56 -2.23
N ARG A 35 8.76 -2.27 -1.02
CA ARG A 35 7.94 -1.93 0.14
C ARG A 35 7.15 -0.64 -0.09
N GLU A 36 7.79 0.39 -0.63
CA GLU A 36 7.12 1.66 -0.91
C GLU A 36 6.13 1.55 -2.07
N THR A 37 6.45 0.81 -3.13
CA THR A 37 5.50 0.51 -4.21
C THR A 37 4.27 -0.20 -3.67
N LYS A 38 4.43 -1.17 -2.76
CA LYS A 38 3.32 -1.88 -2.12
C LYS A 38 2.47 -0.95 -1.25
N ASN A 39 3.10 -0.03 -0.51
CA ASN A 39 2.40 0.99 0.29
C ASN A 39 1.54 1.90 -0.59
N ALA A 40 2.13 2.43 -1.67
CA ALA A 40 1.44 3.29 -2.63
C ALA A 40 0.30 2.56 -3.35
N TYR A 41 0.53 1.29 -3.70
CA TYR A 41 -0.49 0.43 -4.31
C TYR A 41 -1.73 0.29 -3.41
N TYR A 42 -1.56 -0.08 -2.13
CA TYR A 42 -2.71 -0.22 -1.23
C TYR A 42 -3.45 1.10 -0.99
N PHE A 43 -2.71 2.21 -0.87
CA PHE A 43 -3.34 3.53 -0.77
C PHE A 43 -4.17 3.86 -2.02
N SER A 44 -3.63 3.62 -3.22
CA SER A 44 -4.33 3.86 -4.48
C SER A 44 -5.59 2.99 -4.62
N VAL A 45 -5.50 1.70 -4.30
CA VAL A 45 -6.65 0.79 -4.31
C VAL A 45 -7.69 1.23 -3.28
N ALA A 46 -7.28 1.61 -2.06
CA ALA A 46 -8.21 2.07 -1.03
C ALA A 46 -8.93 3.37 -1.43
N ALA A 47 -8.22 4.32 -2.03
CA ALA A 47 -8.80 5.55 -2.56
C ALA A 47 -9.80 5.27 -3.69
N GLN A 48 -9.48 4.35 -4.60
CA GLN A 48 -10.39 3.94 -5.68
C GLN A 48 -11.66 3.26 -5.12
N GLN A 49 -11.51 2.35 -4.15
CA GLN A 49 -12.65 1.69 -3.49
C GLN A 49 -13.54 2.71 -2.77
N LEU A 50 -12.94 3.70 -2.12
CA LEU A 50 -13.67 4.76 -1.44
C LEU A 50 -14.43 5.65 -2.44
N ASN A 51 -13.80 6.09 -3.52
CA ASN A 51 -14.47 6.85 -4.58
C ASN A 51 -15.63 6.07 -5.21
N ASN A 52 -15.45 4.77 -5.46
CA ASN A 52 -16.53 3.94 -6.00
C ASN A 52 -17.73 3.85 -5.04
N MET A 53 -17.49 3.85 -3.73
CA MET A 53 -18.57 3.86 -2.75
C MET A 53 -19.24 5.24 -2.63
N VAL A 54 -18.48 6.34 -2.77
CA VAL A 54 -19.03 7.70 -2.87
C VAL A 54 -20.00 7.81 -4.05
N GLU A 55 -19.60 7.29 -5.23
CA GLU A 55 -20.44 7.29 -6.43
C GLU A 55 -21.73 6.48 -6.23
N ARG A 56 -21.64 5.31 -5.57
CA ARG A 56 -22.81 4.50 -5.21
C ARG A 56 -23.72 5.24 -4.23
N PHE A 57 -23.16 5.90 -3.23
CA PHE A 57 -23.93 6.71 -2.27
C PHE A 57 -24.66 7.86 -2.97
N ALA A 58 -24.00 8.58 -3.88
CA ALA A 58 -24.62 9.66 -4.65
C ALA A 58 -25.77 9.17 -5.55
N THR A 59 -25.71 7.92 -6.02
CA THR A 59 -26.72 7.33 -6.93
C THR A 59 -27.92 6.75 -6.18
N PHE A 60 -27.69 5.97 -5.13
CA PHE A 60 -28.75 5.23 -4.43
C PHE A 60 -29.22 5.92 -3.14
N GLY A 61 -28.46 6.87 -2.63
CA GLY A 61 -28.69 7.47 -1.32
C GLY A 61 -28.70 6.42 -0.21
N ASP A 62 -29.63 6.57 0.73
CA ASP A 62 -29.74 5.72 1.93
C ASP A 62 -30.50 4.40 1.69
N LYS A 63 -31.37 4.34 0.67
CA LYS A 63 -32.43 3.32 0.56
C LYS A 63 -31.94 1.87 0.36
N GLN A 64 -30.65 1.65 0.06
CA GLN A 64 -30.03 0.33 -0.14
C GLN A 64 -28.59 0.26 0.38
N LEU A 65 -28.21 1.16 1.28
CA LEU A 65 -26.81 1.35 1.62
C LEU A 65 -26.21 0.14 2.36
N ASP A 66 -27.00 -0.57 3.17
CA ASP A 66 -26.53 -1.75 3.91
C ASP A 66 -26.10 -2.89 2.99
N GLU A 67 -26.88 -3.19 1.94
CA GLU A 67 -26.55 -4.21 0.95
C GLU A 67 -25.34 -3.80 0.10
N GLN A 68 -25.29 -2.53 -0.31
CA GLN A 68 -24.15 -1.98 -1.04
C GLN A 68 -22.87 -1.98 -0.20
N LEU A 69 -22.97 -1.67 1.09
CA LEU A 69 -21.86 -1.71 2.05
C LEU A 69 -21.38 -3.15 2.25
N ALA A 70 -22.28 -4.13 2.35
CA ALA A 70 -21.91 -5.53 2.44
C ALA A 70 -21.17 -6.01 1.18
N GLY A 71 -21.71 -5.70 -0.02
CA GLY A 71 -21.07 -6.04 -1.29
C GLY A 71 -19.72 -5.33 -1.49
N TRP A 72 -19.63 -4.04 -1.12
CA TRP A 72 -18.38 -3.29 -1.15
C TRP A 72 -17.35 -3.85 -0.16
N ASN A 73 -17.77 -4.31 1.02
CA ASN A 73 -16.89 -4.97 1.97
C ASN A 73 -16.36 -6.32 1.47
N GLN A 74 -17.18 -7.08 0.74
CA GLN A 74 -16.71 -8.29 0.06
C GLN A 74 -15.62 -7.97 -0.98
N GLN A 75 -15.80 -6.90 -1.75
CA GLN A 75 -14.81 -6.43 -2.71
C GLN A 75 -13.53 -5.97 -2.01
N ASN A 76 -13.65 -5.15 -0.95
CA ASN A 76 -12.52 -4.65 -0.18
C ASN A 76 -11.67 -5.78 0.39
N GLN A 77 -12.28 -6.86 0.91
CA GLN A 77 -11.53 -8.01 1.43
C GLN A 77 -10.76 -8.78 0.36
N ALA A 78 -11.21 -8.73 -0.90
CA ALA A 78 -10.53 -9.38 -2.01
C ALA A 78 -9.32 -8.59 -2.51
N VAL A 79 -9.37 -7.25 -2.47
CA VAL A 79 -8.32 -6.39 -3.05
C VAL A 79 -7.38 -5.76 -2.02
N LEU A 80 -7.80 -5.64 -0.76
CA LEU A 80 -7.01 -5.06 0.32
C LEU A 80 -6.79 -6.08 1.44
N PRO A 81 -5.59 -6.11 2.04
CA PRO A 81 -5.33 -6.99 3.18
C PRO A 81 -6.28 -6.62 4.31
N GLN A 82 -7.10 -7.55 4.81
CA GLN A 82 -8.08 -7.26 5.88
C GLN A 82 -8.96 -6.02 5.58
N GLY A 83 -9.23 -5.77 4.29
CA GLY A 83 -9.97 -4.60 3.82
C GLY A 83 -11.38 -4.54 4.40
N ARG A 84 -11.73 -3.43 5.02
CA ARG A 84 -13.08 -3.20 5.53
C ARG A 84 -13.46 -1.73 5.41
N GLY A 85 -14.70 -1.52 5.07
CA GLY A 85 -15.38 -0.25 4.96
C GLY A 85 -16.41 -0.08 6.07
N ARG A 86 -16.58 1.15 6.52
CA ARG A 86 -17.54 1.55 7.55
C ARG A 86 -18.18 2.87 7.18
N LEU A 87 -19.47 2.96 7.46
CA LEU A 87 -20.23 4.20 7.42
C LEU A 87 -20.60 4.57 8.84
N GLU A 88 -20.31 5.80 9.22
CA GLU A 88 -20.69 6.36 10.52
C GLU A 88 -21.67 7.50 10.30
N TRP A 89 -22.87 7.32 10.86
CA TRP A 89 -23.94 8.30 10.81
C TRP A 89 -23.77 9.31 11.94
N GLY A 90 -23.73 10.59 11.61
CA GLY A 90 -23.60 11.69 12.56
C GLY A 90 -24.27 12.96 12.02
N SER A 91 -23.71 14.12 12.34
CA SER A 91 -24.11 15.39 11.69
C SER A 91 -23.77 15.40 10.20
N HIS A 92 -22.72 14.68 9.81
CA HIS A 92 -22.29 14.42 8.44
C HIS A 92 -22.03 12.91 8.30
N THR A 93 -22.29 12.34 7.13
CA THR A 93 -22.03 10.90 6.92
C THR A 93 -20.55 10.71 6.66
N VAL A 94 -19.87 9.90 7.46
CA VAL A 94 -18.44 9.64 7.31
C VAL A 94 -18.24 8.25 6.73
N LEU A 95 -17.64 8.19 5.54
CA LEU A 95 -17.23 6.94 4.92
C LEU A 95 -15.76 6.68 5.22
N THR A 96 -15.46 5.54 5.83
CA THR A 96 -14.10 5.15 6.17
C THR A 96 -13.76 3.79 5.56
N ILE A 97 -12.55 3.66 5.01
CA ILE A 97 -11.95 2.40 4.58
C ILE A 97 -10.69 2.11 5.40
N TYR A 98 -10.50 0.85 5.77
CA TYR A 98 -9.38 0.34 6.55
C TYR A 98 -8.72 -0.80 5.79
N TRP A 99 -7.40 -0.92 5.94
CA TRP A 99 -6.64 -2.07 5.45
C TRP A 99 -5.47 -2.40 6.37
N GLY A 100 -5.02 -3.64 6.26
CA GLY A 100 -4.05 -4.28 7.12
C GLY A 100 -4.56 -4.34 8.56
N ARG A 101 -3.63 -4.27 9.51
CA ARG A 101 -3.90 -4.29 10.95
C ARG A 101 -4.32 -2.93 11.50
N ALA A 102 -4.93 -2.09 10.67
CA ALA A 102 -5.46 -0.82 11.14
C ALA A 102 -6.59 -1.08 12.15
N ASP A 103 -6.63 -0.28 13.21
CA ASP A 103 -7.73 -0.31 14.17
C ASP A 103 -9.02 0.06 13.44
N GLN A 104 -9.89 -0.93 13.25
CA GLN A 104 -11.14 -0.83 12.49
C GLN A 104 -12.24 -0.05 13.24
N GLN A 105 -11.92 0.52 14.40
CA GLN A 105 -12.85 1.33 15.19
C GLN A 105 -12.61 2.83 15.09
N ARG A 106 -11.40 3.28 14.73
CA ARG A 106 -11.06 4.71 14.80
C ARG A 106 -10.06 5.15 13.72
N CYS A 107 -10.52 6.02 12.82
CA CYS A 107 -9.67 6.67 11.83
C CYS A 107 -9.69 8.20 12.02
N ASP A 108 -9.03 8.72 13.05
CA ASP A 108 -9.00 10.18 13.30
C ASP A 108 -8.25 10.96 12.19
N LYS A 109 -7.28 10.31 11.53
CA LYS A 109 -6.45 10.88 10.48
C LYS A 109 -6.14 9.83 9.43
N ASN A 110 -6.04 10.26 8.18
CA ASN A 110 -5.62 9.40 7.08
C ASN A 110 -4.23 8.83 7.35
N LYS A 111 -4.11 7.50 7.27
CA LYS A 111 -2.87 6.76 7.47
C LYS A 111 -2.55 5.97 6.21
N THR A 112 -1.33 6.08 5.73
CA THR A 112 -0.83 5.36 4.55
C THR A 112 0.22 4.32 4.94
N GLY A 113 0.45 3.33 4.08
CA GLY A 113 1.42 2.25 4.31
C GLY A 113 0.80 0.85 4.17
N MET A 114 1.51 -0.17 4.66
CA MET A 114 1.04 -1.57 4.68
C MET A 114 -0.23 -1.76 5.50
N THR A 115 -0.48 -0.87 6.46
CA THR A 115 -1.69 -0.80 7.28
C THR A 115 -2.13 0.65 7.32
N GLY A 116 -3.41 0.93 7.11
CA GLY A 116 -3.87 2.31 7.04
C GLY A 116 -5.37 2.44 7.05
N CYS A 117 -5.81 3.70 7.01
CA CYS A 117 -7.21 4.05 6.94
C CYS A 117 -7.37 5.38 6.20
N LEU A 118 -8.47 5.53 5.48
CA LEU A 118 -8.88 6.78 4.84
C LEU A 118 -10.33 7.04 5.19
N HIS A 119 -10.64 8.29 5.55
CA HIS A 119 -12.02 8.72 5.73
C HIS A 119 -12.32 9.93 4.85
N ILE A 120 -13.57 10.03 4.41
CA ILE A 120 -14.13 11.16 3.70
C ILE A 120 -15.49 11.52 4.28
N LEU A 121 -15.83 12.81 4.21
CA LEU A 121 -17.17 13.30 4.51
C LEU A 121 -18.01 13.24 3.23
N LEU A 122 -19.16 12.60 3.30
CA LEU A 122 -20.17 12.51 2.24
C LEU A 122 -21.19 13.65 2.34
#